data_AF-A0A218W5G0-F1
#
_entry.id   AF-A0A218W5G0-F1
#
_cell.length_a   1.000
_cell.length_b   1.000
_cell.length_c   1.000
_cell.angle_alpha   90.00
_cell.angle_beta   90.00
_cell.angle_gamma   90.00
#
_symmetry.space_group_name_H-M   'P 1'
#
loop_
_entity.id
_entity.type
_entity.pdbx_description
1 polymer ?
#
loop_
_entity_poly.entity_id
_entity_poly.type
_entity_poly.pdbx_seq_one_letter_code
_entity_poly.pdbx_strand_id
1 'polypeptide(L)'
;MMLTSKTIKGEEAHALGLVDAIVLLDELIKTAKRNNLGSRVGLRKEAKASRMLSQSDTSKSLVHVFFAQRATSKIPSITDRGMMPRQVNKVAVVGGGLMGIRIATTLILNYFPVIVKEVNENILQAGINRVKVNLKSQMVKGTIPLEKFEKMVIARTMTIRGRILST
;
A
#
# COMPACT_ATOMS: atom_id res chain seq x y z
N MET A 1 -11.62 12.59 -8.92
CA MET A 1 -11.53 12.63 -7.44
C MET A 1 -10.55 11.55 -7.00
N MET A 2 -9.38 11.91 -6.46
CA MET A 2 -8.49 10.92 -5.83
C MET A 2 -9.14 10.49 -4.52
N LEU A 3 -9.44 9.20 -4.36
CA LEU A 3 -9.69 8.64 -3.04
C LEU A 3 -8.34 8.64 -2.29
N THR A 4 -8.04 9.73 -1.60
CA THR A 4 -6.94 9.77 -0.64
C THR A 4 -7.47 9.14 0.64
N SER A 5 -7.35 7.82 0.76
CA SER A 5 -7.56 7.16 2.04
C SER A 5 -6.47 7.66 3.00
N LYS A 6 -6.81 8.63 3.85
CA LYS A 6 -5.96 8.98 4.99
C LYS A 6 -5.86 7.73 5.84
N THR A 7 -4.64 7.30 6.15
CA THR A 7 -4.45 6.22 7.13
C THR A 7 -4.95 6.72 8.47
N ILE A 8 -6.07 6.16 8.92
CA ILE A 8 -6.65 6.44 10.22
C ILE A 8 -5.78 5.69 11.24
N LYS A 9 -5.16 6.43 12.16
CA LYS A 9 -4.38 5.83 13.26
C LYS A 9 -5.33 5.20 14.27
N GLY A 10 -4.82 4.30 15.11
CA GLY A 10 -5.62 3.63 16.15
C GLY A 10 -6.53 4.59 16.90
N GLU A 11 -5.95 5.65 17.50
CA GLU A 11 -6.65 6.69 18.29
C GLU A 11 -7.79 7.36 17.53
N GLU A 12 -7.54 7.73 16.27
CA GLU A 12 -8.53 8.34 15.39
C GLU A 12 -9.64 7.33 15.03
N ALA A 13 -9.31 6.04 14.87
CA ALA A 13 -10.28 5.00 14.59
C ALA A 13 -11.20 4.72 15.78
N HIS A 14 -10.67 4.77 17.02
CA HIS A 14 -11.48 4.65 18.23
C HIS A 14 -12.39 5.87 18.42
N ALA A 15 -11.88 7.09 18.18
CA ALA A 15 -12.71 8.31 18.24
C ALA A 15 -13.88 8.27 17.24
N LEU A 16 -13.69 7.61 16.08
CA LEU A 16 -14.71 7.42 15.06
C LEU A 16 -15.62 6.20 15.30
N GLY A 17 -15.43 5.47 16.41
CA GLY A 17 -16.20 4.25 16.72
C GLY A 17 -15.91 3.06 15.79
N LEU A 18 -14.79 3.09 15.06
CA LEU A 18 -14.38 2.01 14.17
C LEU A 18 -13.67 0.86 14.92
N VAL A 19 -13.18 1.13 16.13
CA VAL A 19 -12.49 0.15 16.98
C VAL A 19 -12.99 0.31 18.42
N ASP A 20 -13.38 -0.80 19.05
CA ASP A 20 -13.99 -0.79 20.39
C ASP A 20 -13.05 -0.37 21.52
N ALA A 21 -11.74 -0.62 21.36
CA ALA A 21 -10.75 -0.22 22.34
C ALA A 21 -9.37 -0.09 21.71
N ILE A 22 -8.58 0.83 22.24
CA ILE A 22 -7.13 0.85 22.04
C ILE A 22 -6.51 0.71 23.41
N VAL A 23 -5.61 -0.26 23.56
CA VAL A 23 -4.78 -0.32 24.74
C VAL A 23 -3.50 0.46 24.44
N LEU A 24 -3.37 1.64 25.03
CA LEU A 24 -2.15 2.43 24.89
C LEU A 24 -0.99 1.69 25.56
N LEU A 25 0.12 1.56 24.84
CA LEU A 25 1.32 0.85 25.31
C LEU A 25 1.82 1.42 26.65
N ASP A 26 1.73 2.74 26.83
CA ASP A 26 2.11 3.40 28.08
C ASP A 26 1.22 3.01 29.25
N GLU A 27 -0.06 2.73 29.03
CA GLU A 27 -0.97 2.30 30.09
C GLU A 27 -0.67 0.84 30.49
N LEU A 28 -0.32 -0.02 29.54
CA LEU A 28 0.17 -1.38 29.80
C LEU A 28 1.50 -1.36 30.56
N ILE A 29 2.46 -0.55 30.11
CA ILE A 29 3.77 -0.42 30.77
C ILE A 29 3.59 0.19 32.16
N LYS A 30 2.73 1.20 32.31
CA LYS A 30 2.43 1.81 33.61
C LYS A 30 1.72 0.83 34.53
N THR A 31 0.78 0.02 34.05
CA THR A 31 0.15 -1.02 34.88
C THR A 31 1.10 -2.16 35.25
N ALA A 32 2.04 -2.50 34.37
CA ALA A 32 3.12 -3.44 34.68
C ALA A 32 4.12 -2.88 35.73
N LYS A 33 4.43 -1.58 35.66
CA LYS A 33 5.42 -0.92 36.56
C LYS A 33 4.82 -0.44 37.90
N ARG A 34 3.56 0.02 37.93
CA ARG A 34 2.98 0.77 39.06
C ARG A 34 2.73 -0.04 40.32
N ASN A 35 2.70 -1.37 40.24
CA ASN A 35 2.27 -2.18 41.38
C ASN A 35 3.38 -2.99 42.08
N ASN A 36 4.65 -2.99 41.66
CA ASN A 36 5.66 -3.95 42.21
C ASN A 36 5.20 -5.44 42.21
N LEU A 37 4.10 -5.77 41.51
CA LEU A 37 3.43 -7.08 41.55
C LEU A 37 4.01 -8.11 40.56
N GLY A 38 5.15 -7.79 39.94
CA GLY A 38 5.83 -8.63 38.95
C GLY A 38 5.09 -8.75 37.61
N SER A 39 5.80 -9.20 36.58
CA SER A 39 5.30 -9.36 35.20
C SER A 39 4.00 -10.17 35.09
N ARG A 40 3.72 -11.05 36.07
CA ARG A 40 2.55 -11.94 36.10
C ARG A 40 1.21 -11.20 36.19
N VAL A 41 1.13 -10.07 36.89
CA VAL A 41 -0.13 -9.32 37.02
C VAL A 41 -0.46 -8.56 35.74
N GLY A 42 0.55 -7.98 35.08
CA GLY A 42 0.40 -7.36 33.76
C GLY A 42 -0.11 -8.36 32.71
N LEU A 43 0.52 -9.55 32.65
CA LEU A 43 0.09 -10.63 31.75
C LEU A 43 -1.34 -11.10 32.01
N ARG A 44 -1.76 -11.21 33.28
CA ARG A 44 -3.16 -11.56 33.60
C ARG A 44 -4.14 -10.49 33.12
N LYS A 45 -3.78 -9.21 33.25
CA LYS A 45 -4.62 -8.09 32.79
C LYS A 45 -4.70 -8.06 31.26
N GLU A 46 -3.58 -8.25 30.58
CA GLU A 46 -3.52 -8.38 29.12
C GLU A 46 -4.36 -9.56 28.63
N ALA A 47 -4.21 -10.75 29.23
CA ALA A 47 -4.98 -11.93 28.85
C ALA A 47 -6.50 -11.71 29.01
N LYS A 48 -6.92 -11.04 30.09
CA LYS A 48 -8.33 -10.68 30.30
C LYS A 48 -8.83 -9.71 29.23
N ALA A 49 -8.08 -8.65 28.96
CA ALA A 49 -8.45 -7.64 27.95
C ALA A 49 -8.48 -8.24 26.53
N SER A 50 -7.47 -9.03 26.16
CA SER A 50 -7.38 -9.73 24.89
C SER A 50 -8.56 -10.68 24.67
N ARG A 51 -8.95 -11.44 25.71
CA ARG A 51 -10.12 -12.32 25.64
C ARG A 51 -11.41 -11.55 25.42
N MET A 52 -11.59 -10.42 26.10
CA MET A 52 -12.77 -9.56 25.92
C MET A 52 -12.84 -9.00 24.50
N LEU A 53 -11.73 -8.45 23.99
CA LEU A 53 -11.68 -7.90 22.63
C LEU A 53 -11.85 -8.97 21.55
N SER A 54 -11.30 -10.16 21.75
CA SER A 54 -11.47 -11.27 20.80
C SER A 54 -12.93 -11.69 20.65
N GLN A 55 -13.77 -11.43 21.65
CA GLN A 55 -15.20 -11.73 21.63
C GLN A 55 -16.06 -10.58 21.07
N SER A 56 -15.49 -9.39 20.87
CA SER A 56 -16.22 -8.23 20.34
C SER A 56 -16.55 -8.39 18.86
N ASP A 57 -17.63 -7.76 18.42
CA ASP A 57 -18.09 -7.89 17.04
C ASP A 57 -17.22 -7.10 16.06
N THR A 58 -16.57 -6.01 16.49
CA THR A 58 -15.59 -5.30 15.64
C THR A 58 -14.35 -6.16 15.39
N SER A 59 -13.85 -6.87 16.41
CA SER A 59 -12.72 -7.78 16.27
C SER A 59 -13.04 -8.92 15.30
N LYS A 60 -14.19 -9.57 15.47
CA LYS A 60 -14.67 -10.61 14.53
C LYS A 60 -14.80 -10.06 13.10
N SER A 61 -15.30 -8.84 12.95
CA SER A 61 -15.46 -8.18 11.64
C SER A 61 -14.12 -7.86 10.97
N LEU A 62 -13.14 -7.35 11.72
CA LEU A 62 -11.80 -7.09 11.20
C LEU A 62 -11.09 -8.39 10.81
N VAL A 63 -11.25 -9.45 11.61
CA VAL A 63 -10.76 -10.80 11.28
C VAL A 63 -11.43 -11.32 10.00
N HIS A 64 -12.73 -11.09 9.83
CA HIS A 64 -13.44 -11.44 8.60
C HIS A 64 -12.88 -10.67 7.38
N VAL A 65 -12.68 -9.36 7.48
CA VAL A 65 -12.07 -8.55 6.41
C VAL A 65 -10.67 -9.06 6.05
N PHE A 66 -9.88 -9.45 7.04
CA PHE A 66 -8.55 -10.03 6.83
C PHE A 66 -8.58 -11.33 6.03
N PHE A 67 -9.51 -12.25 6.37
CA PHE A 67 -9.68 -13.48 5.59
C PHE A 67 -10.28 -13.22 4.20
N ALA A 68 -11.25 -12.31 4.10
CA ALA A 68 -11.86 -11.92 2.83
C ALA A 68 -10.81 -11.33 1.87
N GLN A 69 -9.94 -10.45 2.35
CA GLN A 69 -8.86 -9.87 1.55
C GLN A 69 -7.94 -10.95 0.97
N ARG A 70 -7.64 -12.01 1.72
CA ARG A 70 -6.83 -13.14 1.25
C ARG A 70 -7.58 -14.08 0.31
N ALA A 71 -8.88 -14.22 0.51
CA ALA A 71 -9.74 -15.02 -0.35
C ALA A 71 -9.87 -14.41 -1.76
N THR A 72 -9.71 -13.08 -1.93
CA THR A 72 -9.81 -12.42 -3.26
C THR A 72 -8.89 -12.99 -4.33
N SER A 73 -7.76 -13.58 -3.95
CA SER A 73 -6.79 -14.16 -4.89
C SER A 73 -7.11 -15.62 -5.27
N LYS A 74 -8.06 -16.28 -4.59
CA LYS A 74 -8.46 -17.67 -4.84
C LYS A 74 -9.80 -17.67 -5.56
N ILE A 75 -9.77 -17.94 -6.87
CA ILE A 75 -10.99 -17.93 -7.69
C ILE A 75 -11.27 -19.38 -8.09
N PRO A 76 -12.38 -19.97 -7.59
CA PRO A 76 -12.77 -21.33 -7.93
C PRO A 76 -12.80 -21.52 -9.45
N SER A 77 -12.35 -22.69 -9.92
CA SER A 77 -12.26 -23.03 -11.34
C SER A 77 -11.23 -22.25 -12.17
N ILE A 78 -10.51 -21.27 -11.61
CA ILE A 78 -9.40 -20.58 -12.30
C ILE A 78 -8.08 -20.96 -11.62
N THR A 79 -7.92 -20.62 -10.35
CA THR A 79 -6.66 -20.84 -9.63
C THR A 79 -6.41 -22.31 -9.30
N ASP A 80 -7.47 -23.11 -9.19
CA ASP A 80 -7.38 -24.53 -8.81
C ASP A 80 -6.86 -25.43 -9.94
N ARG A 81 -6.81 -24.91 -11.18
CA ARG A 81 -6.31 -25.64 -12.35
C ARG A 81 -4.78 -25.72 -12.42
N GLY A 82 -4.06 -25.17 -11.44
CA GLY A 82 -2.59 -25.16 -11.43
C GLY A 82 -1.96 -24.27 -12.51
N MET A 83 -2.70 -23.30 -13.05
CA MET A 83 -2.16 -22.36 -14.04
C MET A 83 -1.11 -21.45 -13.41
N MET A 84 0.03 -21.31 -14.09
CA MET A 84 1.09 -20.40 -13.67
C MET A 84 0.96 -19.04 -14.38
N PRO A 85 1.05 -17.90 -13.66
CA PRO A 85 1.08 -16.58 -14.30
C PRO A 85 2.22 -16.48 -15.31
N ARG A 86 1.94 -15.93 -16.49
CA ARG A 86 2.96 -15.67 -17.51
C ARG A 86 3.91 -14.57 -17.01
N GLN A 87 5.21 -14.76 -17.20
CA GLN A 87 6.20 -13.73 -16.90
C GLN A 87 5.98 -12.49 -17.79
N VAL A 88 5.83 -11.33 -17.14
CA VAL A 88 5.66 -10.04 -17.82
C VAL A 88 6.98 -9.28 -17.77
N ASN A 89 7.64 -9.14 -18.92
CA ASN A 89 8.94 -8.47 -19.02
C ASN A 89 8.84 -6.96 -19.34
N LYS A 90 7.71 -6.53 -19.91
CA LYS A 90 7.47 -5.14 -20.32
C LYS A 90 5.98 -4.85 -20.31
N VAL A 91 5.60 -3.66 -19.85
CA VAL A 91 4.21 -3.21 -19.77
C VAL A 91 4.03 -1.92 -20.57
N ALA A 92 2.92 -1.81 -21.30
CA ALA A 92 2.53 -0.58 -21.96
C ALA A 92 1.28 -0.01 -21.31
N VAL A 93 1.31 1.28 -20.97
CA VAL A 93 0.17 2.04 -20.46
C VAL A 93 -0.29 3.00 -21.56
N VAL A 94 -1.55 2.85 -21.97
CA VAL A 94 -2.16 3.73 -22.96
C VAL A 94 -2.89 4.85 -22.23
N GLY A 95 -2.42 6.08 -22.41
CA GLY A 95 -2.89 7.27 -21.71
C GLY A 95 -1.92 7.77 -20.64
N GLY A 96 -1.48 9.01 -20.78
CA GLY A 96 -0.72 9.85 -19.85
C GLY A 96 -1.59 10.75 -18.97
N GLY A 97 -2.89 10.47 -18.88
CA GLY A 97 -3.79 11.10 -17.92
C GLY A 97 -3.47 10.72 -16.46
N LEU A 98 -4.25 11.26 -15.51
CA LEU A 98 -3.97 11.11 -14.08
C LEU A 98 -3.88 9.64 -13.62
N MET A 99 -4.80 8.77 -14.07
CA MET A 99 -4.79 7.34 -13.73
C MET A 99 -3.67 6.57 -14.42
N GLY A 100 -3.46 6.80 -15.72
CA GLY A 100 -2.39 6.13 -16.48
C GLY A 100 -1.01 6.38 -15.88
N ILE A 101 -0.75 7.61 -15.45
CA ILE A 101 0.49 7.98 -14.76
C ILE A 101 0.64 7.33 -13.38
N ARG A 102 -0.45 7.15 -12.63
CA ARG A 102 -0.41 6.42 -11.34
C ARG A 102 -0.13 4.93 -11.55
N ILE A 103 -0.80 4.31 -12.53
CA ILE A 103 -0.56 2.90 -12.89
C ILE A 103 0.88 2.72 -13.34
N ALA A 104 1.36 3.60 -14.22
CA ALA A 104 2.75 3.62 -14.63
C ALA A 104 3.64 3.71 -13.40
N THR A 105 3.48 4.73 -12.53
CA THR A 105 4.31 4.92 -11.33
C THR A 105 4.32 3.69 -10.40
N THR A 106 3.19 3.00 -10.22
CA THR A 106 3.16 1.78 -9.39
C THR A 106 3.94 0.63 -10.02
N LEU A 107 3.79 0.37 -11.32
CA LEU A 107 4.53 -0.69 -12.04
C LEU A 107 6.04 -0.43 -12.02
N ILE A 108 6.35 0.83 -12.22
CA ILE A 108 7.68 1.43 -12.13
C ILE A 108 8.34 1.15 -10.80
N LEU A 109 7.63 1.35 -9.69
CA LEU A 109 8.10 1.10 -8.32
C LEU A 109 8.39 -0.39 -8.07
N ASN A 110 7.68 -1.26 -8.77
CA ASN A 110 7.85 -2.71 -8.74
C ASN A 110 8.85 -3.23 -9.79
N TYR A 111 9.72 -2.36 -10.31
CA TYR A 111 10.79 -2.71 -11.26
C TYR A 111 10.33 -3.24 -12.63
N PHE A 112 9.08 -2.97 -13.03
CA PHE A 112 8.65 -3.26 -14.39
C PHE A 112 9.13 -2.17 -15.37
N PRO A 113 9.68 -2.54 -16.54
CA PRO A 113 9.86 -1.62 -17.66
C PRO A 113 8.49 -1.19 -18.20
N VAL A 114 8.21 0.11 -18.19
CA VAL A 114 6.92 0.68 -18.59
C VAL A 114 7.08 1.63 -19.76
N ILE A 115 6.26 1.47 -20.79
CA ILE A 115 6.10 2.41 -21.90
C ILE A 115 4.78 3.14 -21.73
N VAL A 116 4.78 4.47 -21.83
CA VAL A 116 3.52 5.25 -21.83
C VAL A 116 3.29 5.80 -23.23
N LYS A 117 2.14 5.46 -23.81
CA LYS A 117 1.69 5.97 -25.10
C LYS A 117 0.63 7.05 -24.89
N GLU A 118 0.83 8.21 -25.50
CA GLU A 118 -0.16 9.29 -25.50
C GLU A 118 -0.25 9.93 -26.89
N VAL A 119 -1.41 10.50 -27.21
CA VAL A 119 -1.67 11.17 -28.48
C VAL A 119 -1.15 12.60 -28.48
N ASN A 120 -1.30 13.30 -27.35
CA ASN A 120 -0.95 14.71 -27.20
C ASN A 120 0.37 14.87 -26.43
N GLU A 121 1.31 15.62 -27.00
CA GLU A 121 2.62 15.89 -26.43
C GLU A 121 2.58 16.66 -25.11
N ASN A 122 1.69 17.64 -24.99
CA ASN A 122 1.55 18.44 -23.78
C ASN A 122 1.12 17.57 -22.60
N ILE A 123 0.20 16.62 -22.84
CA ILE A 123 -0.28 15.67 -21.82
C ILE A 123 0.84 14.69 -21.46
N LEU A 124 1.62 14.24 -22.45
CA LEU A 124 2.74 13.34 -22.23
C LEU A 124 3.81 14.00 -21.34
N GLN A 125 4.24 15.22 -21.67
CA GLN A 125 5.24 15.96 -20.89
C GLN A 125 4.73 16.25 -19.46
N ALA A 126 3.47 16.67 -19.31
CA ALA A 126 2.86 16.81 -18.00
C ALA A 126 2.84 15.47 -17.22
N GLY A 127 2.62 14.36 -17.91
CA GLY A 127 2.69 13.02 -17.36
C GLY A 127 4.08 12.65 -16.86
N ILE A 128 5.13 12.90 -17.64
CA ILE A 128 6.54 12.69 -17.27
C ILE A 128 6.85 13.45 -15.98
N ASN A 129 6.49 14.73 -15.92
CA ASN A 129 6.76 15.56 -14.77
C ASN A 129 6.06 15.04 -13.51
N ARG A 130 4.81 14.58 -13.63
CA ARG A 130 4.08 13.95 -12.53
C ARG A 130 4.72 12.65 -12.05
N VAL A 131 5.20 11.79 -12.95
CA VAL A 131 5.95 10.58 -12.56
C VAL A 131 7.19 10.96 -11.75
N LYS A 132 7.96 11.93 -12.23
CA LYS A 132 9.17 12.41 -11.53
C LYS A 132 8.85 12.93 -10.13
N VAL A 133 7.81 13.75 -9.99
CA VAL A 133 7.37 14.27 -8.67
C VAL A 133 6.92 13.15 -7.73
N ASN A 134 6.12 12.20 -8.23
CA ASN A 134 5.64 11.08 -7.42
C ASN A 134 6.78 10.21 -6.92
N LEU A 135 7.75 9.89 -7.79
CA LEU A 135 8.91 9.08 -7.41
C LEU A 135 9.81 9.81 -6.39
N LYS A 136 10.03 11.12 -6.56
CA LYS A 136 10.75 11.94 -5.59
C LYS A 136 10.06 11.92 -4.22
N SER A 137 8.73 12.04 -4.19
CA SER A 137 7.97 11.98 -2.94
C SER A 137 8.13 10.63 -2.22
N GLN A 138 8.19 9.52 -2.96
CA GLN A 138 8.41 8.19 -2.38
C GLN A 138 9.85 7.98 -1.87
N MET A 139 10.83 8.63 -2.51
CA MET A 139 12.21 8.65 -2.03
C MET A 139 12.33 9.39 -0.69
N VAL A 140 11.68 10.55 -0.57
CA VAL A 140 11.64 11.32 0.70
C VAL A 140 10.97 10.53 1.82
N LYS A 141 9.97 9.69 1.50
CA LYS A 141 9.33 8.78 2.46
C LYS A 141 10.19 7.56 2.85
N GLY A 142 11.44 7.48 2.37
CA GLY A 142 12.38 6.41 2.71
C GLY A 142 12.06 5.06 2.06
N THR A 143 11.14 5.02 1.09
CA THR A 143 10.71 3.76 0.44
C THR A 143 11.71 3.29 -0.64
N ILE A 144 12.59 4.17 -1.14
CA ILE A 144 13.49 3.88 -2.27
C ILE A 144 14.88 4.51 -2.05
N PRO A 145 15.98 3.75 -2.19
CA PRO A 145 17.35 4.29 -2.21
C PRO A 145 17.65 5.13 -3.47
N LEU A 146 18.50 6.16 -3.35
CA LEU A 146 18.83 7.13 -4.41
C LEU A 146 19.40 6.48 -5.68
N GLU A 147 20.32 5.53 -5.54
CA GLU A 147 20.93 4.80 -6.67
C GLU A 147 19.90 4.01 -7.50
N LYS A 148 18.84 3.55 -6.84
CA LYS A 148 17.78 2.76 -7.47
C LYS A 148 16.82 3.66 -8.26
N PHE A 149 16.63 4.89 -7.79
CA PHE A 149 15.80 5.90 -8.44
C PHE A 149 16.35 6.26 -9.83
N GLU A 150 17.65 6.52 -9.94
CA GLU A 150 18.27 6.92 -11.21
C GLU A 150 18.14 5.81 -12.28
N LYS A 151 18.41 4.56 -11.91
CA LYS A 151 18.21 3.40 -12.78
C LYS A 151 16.75 3.22 -13.21
N MET A 152 15.78 3.54 -12.33
CA MET A 152 14.35 3.47 -12.63
C MET A 152 13.88 4.58 -13.59
N VAL A 153 14.49 5.77 -13.55
CA VAL A 153 14.15 6.89 -14.43
C VAL A 153 14.64 6.62 -15.86
N ILE A 154 15.84 6.04 -16.02
CA ILE A 154 16.47 5.77 -17.32
C ILE A 154 15.71 4.72 -18.16
N ALA A 155 15.03 3.75 -17.52
CA ALA A 155 14.44 2.60 -18.22
C ALA A 155 13.12 2.88 -18.99
N ARG A 156 12.74 4.15 -19.24
CA ARG A 156 11.36 4.51 -19.65
C ARG A 156 11.32 5.37 -20.89
N THR A 157 10.75 4.79 -21.93
CA THR A 157 10.45 5.46 -23.18
C THR A 157 8.98 5.86 -23.18
N MET A 158 8.74 7.16 -23.34
CA MET A 158 7.42 7.70 -23.57
C MET A 158 7.30 8.02 -25.07
N THR A 159 6.22 7.57 -25.72
CA THR A 159 6.13 7.62 -27.19
C THR A 159 4.86 8.33 -27.65
N ILE A 160 5.02 9.21 -28.64
CA ILE A 160 3.91 9.80 -29.41
C ILE A 160 3.99 9.20 -30.81
N ARG A 161 2.91 8.56 -31.28
CA ARG A 161 2.82 7.98 -32.63
C ARG A 161 4.02 7.08 -33.02
N GLY A 162 4.61 6.36 -32.07
CA GLY A 162 5.72 5.43 -32.33
C GLY A 162 7.12 6.05 -32.37
N ARG A 163 7.27 7.38 -32.23
CA ARG A 163 8.58 7.98 -31.95
C ARG A 163 8.93 7.80 -30.48
N ILE A 164 10.08 7.20 -30.23
CA ILE A 164 10.68 7.08 -28.91
C ILE A 164 11.22 8.44 -28.51
N LEU A 165 10.61 9.09 -27.52
CA LEU A 165 11.24 10.19 -26.81
C LEU A 165 12.14 9.55 -25.75
N SER A 166 13.43 9.44 -26.05
CA SER A 166 14.44 9.17 -25.03
C SER A 166 14.64 10.45 -24.22
N THR A 167 14.35 10.41 -22.92
CA THR A 167 14.88 11.38 -21.96
C THR A 167 16.28 11.00 -21.54
#